data_AF-A0A9C8I7F5-F1
#
_entry.id   AF-A0A9C8I7F5-F1
#
_cell.length_a   1.000
_cell.length_b   1.000
_cell.length_c   1.000
_cell.angle_alpha   90.00
_cell.angle_beta   90.00
_cell.angle_gamma   90.00
#
_symmetry.space_group_name_H-M   'P 1'
#
loop_
_entity.id
_entity.type
_entity.pdbx_description
1 polymer ?
#
loop_
_entity_poly.entity_id
_entity_poly.type
_entity_poly.pdbx_seq_one_letter_code
_entity_poly.pdbx_strand_id
1 'polypeptide(L)'
;MELLGRDKCMRLQSAYTELAVWFYRIKGTIIRNLEILLNRGAEVDNKTLEKNLLEIIRLASTDLPPDIENALIAGYKRENPGSPAKSAFKTMLSSVNLSRERNLPLCQDTGALVWHISYPDGSELLPVEKAIEKAIAKATDKSYLRPNAVDPIT
;
A
#
# COMPACT_ATOMS: atom_id res chain seq x y z
N MET A 1 -30.89 2.50 4.33
CA MET A 1 -29.44 2.46 4.11
C MET A 1 -28.83 1.95 5.40
N GLU A 2 -28.84 0.64 5.55
CA GLU A 2 -28.59 -0.07 6.81
C GLU A 2 -27.16 -0.61 6.75
N LEU A 3 -26.27 0.03 7.50
CA LEU A 3 -24.87 -0.36 7.66
C LEU A 3 -24.81 -1.50 8.68
N LEU A 4 -24.74 -2.74 8.18
CA LEU A 4 -24.58 -3.93 9.01
C LEU A 4 -23.18 -3.98 9.65
N GLY A 5 -23.16 -3.99 10.99
CA GLY A 5 -22.39 -4.96 11.76
C GLY A 5 -21.04 -4.53 12.33
N ARG A 6 -21.06 -3.64 13.33
CA ARG A 6 -19.98 -3.47 14.32
C ARG A 6 -20.10 -4.56 15.40
N ASP A 7 -19.60 -5.77 15.18
CA ASP A 7 -19.53 -6.77 16.26
C ASP A 7 -18.31 -7.68 16.12
N LYS A 8 -17.17 -7.18 16.61
CA LYS A 8 -16.03 -7.91 17.20
C LYS A 8 -14.96 -6.92 17.66
N CYS A 9 -15.34 -5.92 18.45
CA CYS A 9 -14.41 -5.08 19.19
C CYS A 9 -14.42 -5.51 20.65
N MET A 10 -13.45 -6.34 21.02
CA MET A 10 -13.17 -6.67 22.42
C MET A 10 -12.29 -5.55 22.98
N ARG A 11 -12.84 -4.87 23.99
CA ARG A 11 -12.29 -3.72 24.73
C ARG A 11 -10.82 -3.87 25.10
N LEU A 12 -10.08 -2.76 25.06
CA LEU A 12 -9.36 -2.20 26.21
C LEU A 12 -9.10 -0.70 25.96
N GLN A 13 -9.61 0.14 26.86
CA GLN A 13 -9.36 1.58 26.91
C GLN A 13 -7.89 1.85 27.27
N SER A 14 -7.15 2.46 26.36
CA SER A 14 -6.06 3.38 26.69
C SER A 14 -6.07 4.49 25.64
N ALA A 15 -6.06 5.72 26.12
CA ALA A 15 -6.22 6.92 25.31
C ALA A 15 -5.05 7.09 24.32
N TYR A 16 -5.37 7.63 23.13
CA TYR A 16 -4.45 8.07 22.07
C TYR A 16 -3.72 6.98 21.27
N THR A 17 -4.42 6.36 20.31
CA THR A 17 -3.91 6.01 18.96
C THR A 17 -5.04 5.34 18.14
N GLU A 18 -5.98 6.13 17.62
CA GLU A 18 -6.78 5.71 16.47
C GLU A 18 -6.69 6.81 15.41
N LEU A 19 -5.55 6.86 14.74
CA LEU A 19 -5.39 7.62 13.50
C LEU A 19 -5.16 6.63 12.36
N ALA A 20 -6.28 6.15 11.84
CA ALA A 20 -6.52 5.78 10.45
C ALA A 20 -5.32 5.22 9.67
N VAL A 21 -4.96 3.95 9.93
CA VAL A 21 -4.14 3.16 8.99
C VAL A 21 -5.03 2.72 7.82
N TRP A 22 -5.35 3.65 6.92
CA TRP A 22 -6.00 3.37 5.64
C TRP A 22 -4.95 3.27 4.53
N PHE A 23 -4.19 2.18 4.54
CA PHE A 23 -3.54 1.68 3.33
C PHE A 23 -3.72 0.16 3.30
N TYR A 24 -4.99 -0.25 3.18
CA TYR A 24 -5.40 -1.44 2.44
C TYR A 24 -4.49 -2.67 2.59
N ARG A 25 -4.31 -3.13 3.84
CA ARG A 25 -3.76 -4.43 4.25
C ARG A 25 -2.71 -5.04 3.30
N ILE A 26 -1.65 -4.28 3.01
CA ILE A 26 -0.42 -4.81 2.40
C ILE A 26 0.01 -6.01 3.24
N LYS A 27 0.11 -7.20 2.62
CA LYS A 27 0.26 -8.54 3.26
C LYS A 27 0.67 -8.42 4.72
N GLY A 28 -0.29 -8.48 5.64
CA GLY A 28 -0.17 -7.93 7.01
C GLY A 28 1.12 -8.24 7.77
N THR A 29 1.86 -9.29 7.40
CA THR A 29 3.24 -9.56 7.75
C THR A 29 4.20 -8.38 7.52
N ILE A 30 4.17 -7.69 6.38
CA ILE A 30 5.13 -6.61 6.04
C ILE A 30 4.88 -5.37 6.89
N ILE A 31 3.62 -4.93 6.99
CA ILE A 31 3.23 -3.80 7.84
C ILE A 31 3.55 -4.10 9.30
N ARG A 32 3.24 -5.31 9.79
CA ARG A 32 3.63 -5.75 11.14
C ARG A 32 5.13 -5.73 11.36
N ASN A 33 5.92 -6.18 10.38
CA ASN A 33 7.38 -6.15 10.47
C ASN A 33 7.90 -4.71 10.57
N LEU A 34 7.36 -3.78 9.76
CA LEU A 34 7.73 -2.36 9.82
C LEU A 34 7.36 -1.74 11.17
N GLU A 35 6.14 -1.99 11.65
CA GLU A 35 5.67 -1.52 12.96
C GLU A 35 6.56 -2.04 14.10
N ILE A 36 6.95 -3.31 14.08
CA ILE A 36 7.88 -3.90 15.07
C ILE A 36 9.25 -3.22 15.03
N LEU A 37 9.77 -2.89 13.84
CA LEU A 37 11.05 -2.20 13.69
C LEU A 37 10.99 -0.79 14.27
N LEU A 38 9.90 -0.05 14.03
CA LEU A 38 9.72 1.31 14.53
C LEU A 38 9.46 1.35 16.05
N ASN A 39 8.71 0.39 16.60
CA ASN A 39 8.33 0.39 18.02
C ASN A 39 9.43 -0.03 18.99
N ARG A 40 10.46 -0.74 18.53
CA ARG A 40 11.44 -1.33 19.46
C ARG A 40 12.55 -0.38 19.89
N GLY A 41 12.75 0.77 19.23
CA GLY A 41 13.94 1.62 19.45
C GLY A 41 15.27 0.86 19.33
N ALA A 42 15.22 -0.40 18.92
CA ALA A 42 16.33 -1.31 18.78
C ALA A 42 16.96 -0.96 17.44
N GLU A 43 18.27 -0.73 17.45
CA GLU A 43 19.14 -0.47 16.30
C GLU A 43 18.46 -0.86 14.98
N VAL A 44 17.81 0.11 14.34
CA VAL A 44 17.02 -0.14 13.14
C VAL A 44 18.03 -0.46 12.06
N ASP A 45 18.15 -1.75 11.70
CA ASP A 45 18.96 -2.15 10.57
C ASP A 45 18.39 -1.48 9.31
N ASN A 46 19.04 -0.40 8.90
CA ASN A 46 18.65 0.42 7.75
C ASN A 46 18.48 -0.42 6.49
N LYS A 47 19.22 -1.52 6.36
CA LYS A 47 19.10 -2.43 5.21
C LYS A 47 17.79 -3.20 5.23
N THR A 48 17.38 -3.69 6.39
CA THR A 48 16.09 -4.36 6.57
C THR A 48 14.93 -3.38 6.41
N LEU A 49 15.04 -2.16 6.96
CA LEU A 49 14.03 -1.12 6.79
C LEU A 49 13.82 -0.77 5.31
N GLU A 50 14.90 -0.44 4.60
CA GLU A 50 14.85 -0.10 3.17
C GLU A 50 14.24 -1.23 2.33
N LYS A 51 14.63 -2.49 2.60
CA LYS A 51 14.07 -3.67 1.91
C LYS A 51 12.56 -3.78 2.12
N ASN A 52 12.08 -3.57 3.35
CA ASN A 52 10.66 -3.65 3.66
C ASN A 52 9.88 -2.50 3.01
N LEU A 53 10.43 -1.28 3.04
CA LEU A 53 9.83 -0.11 2.38
C LEU A 53 9.73 -0.30 0.87
N LEU A 54 10.78 -0.83 0.23
CA LEU A 54 10.76 -1.15 -1.20
C LEU A 54 9.65 -2.15 -1.55
N GLU A 55 9.49 -3.19 -0.73
CA GLU A 55 8.44 -4.19 -0.93
C GLU A 55 7.03 -3.62 -0.72
N ILE A 56 6.86 -2.70 0.24
CA ILE A 56 5.61 -1.95 0.44
C ILE A 56 5.27 -1.17 -0.83
N ILE A 57 6.23 -0.43 -1.38
CA ILE A 57 6.03 0.36 -2.61
C ILE A 57 5.68 -0.56 -3.79
N ARG A 58 6.38 -1.69 -3.94
CA ARG A 58 6.08 -2.68 -4.99
C ARG A 58 4.65 -3.17 -4.86
N LEU A 59 4.25 -3.67 -3.69
CA LEU A 59 2.90 -4.19 -3.49
C LEU A 59 1.81 -3.13 -3.68
N ALA A 60 2.04 -1.91 -3.21
CA ALA A 60 1.09 -0.81 -3.35
C ALA A 60 0.88 -0.39 -4.82
N SER A 61 1.91 -0.55 -5.68
CA SER A 61 1.84 -0.19 -7.10
C SER A 61 1.43 -1.34 -8.01
N THR A 62 1.69 -2.59 -7.63
CA THR A 62 1.53 -3.77 -8.51
C THR A 62 0.43 -4.73 -8.10
N ASP A 63 -0.33 -4.47 -7.04
CA ASP A 63 -1.32 -5.41 -6.53
C ASP A 63 -2.55 -4.71 -5.96
N LEU A 64 -3.69 -5.43 -5.94
CA LEU A 64 -4.89 -5.01 -5.26
C LEU A 64 -5.11 -5.80 -3.97
N PRO A 65 -5.65 -5.15 -2.94
CA PRO A 65 -6.15 -5.82 -1.76
C PRO A 65 -7.27 -6.83 -2.11
N PRO A 66 -7.34 -7.97 -1.40
CA PRO A 66 -8.33 -9.01 -1.69
C PRO A 66 -9.77 -8.53 -1.64
N ASP A 67 -10.12 -7.62 -0.74
CA ASP A 67 -11.47 -7.06 -0.61
C ASP A 67 -11.86 -6.19 -1.82
N ILE A 68 -10.92 -5.39 -2.35
CA ILE A 68 -11.13 -4.64 -3.59
C ILE A 68 -11.25 -5.57 -4.80
N GLU A 69 -10.35 -6.55 -4.93
CA GLU A 69 -10.39 -7.50 -6.03
C GLU A 69 -11.70 -8.32 -6.01
N ASN A 70 -12.13 -8.76 -4.83
CA ASN A 70 -13.42 -9.45 -4.65
C ASN A 70 -14.60 -8.55 -5.04
N ALA A 71 -14.56 -7.25 -4.74
CA ALA A 71 -15.57 -6.30 -5.17
C ALA A 71 -15.62 -6.15 -6.70
N LEU A 72 -14.47 -6.10 -7.38
CA LEU A 72 -14.37 -6.09 -8.85
C LEU A 72 -14.93 -7.39 -9.46
N ILE A 73 -14.60 -8.55 -8.88
CA ILE A 73 -15.13 -9.84 -9.31
C ILE A 73 -16.65 -9.90 -9.13
N ALA A 74 -17.17 -9.41 -8.00
CA ALA A 74 -18.60 -9.35 -7.75
C ALA A 74 -19.31 -8.41 -8.74
N GLY A 75 -18.69 -7.26 -9.06
CA GLY A 75 -19.15 -6.36 -10.11
C GLY A 75 -19.25 -7.06 -11.46
N TYR A 76 -18.15 -7.66 -11.92
CA TYR A 76 -18.10 -8.43 -13.17
C TYR A 76 -19.21 -9.49 -13.29
N LYS A 77 -19.50 -10.21 -12.21
CA LYS A 77 -20.51 -11.26 -12.18
C LYS A 77 -21.94 -10.71 -12.28
N ARG A 78 -22.21 -9.51 -11.77
CA ARG A 78 -23.53 -8.87 -11.85
C ARG A 78 -23.84 -8.29 -13.23
N GLU A 79 -22.82 -7.94 -14.00
CA GLU A 79 -23.02 -7.31 -15.31
C GLU A 79 -23.59 -8.26 -16.36
N ASN A 80 -24.48 -7.71 -17.20
CA ASN A 80 -25.10 -8.44 -18.31
C ASN A 80 -24.06 -8.91 -19.34
N PRO A 81 -24.21 -10.11 -19.92
CA PRO A 81 -23.34 -10.58 -21.00
C PRO A 81 -23.28 -9.56 -22.15
N GLY A 82 -22.08 -9.28 -22.65
CA GLY A 82 -21.84 -8.34 -23.74
C GLY A 82 -21.93 -6.86 -23.37
N SER A 83 -22.21 -6.51 -22.11
CA SER A 83 -22.26 -5.10 -21.72
C SER A 83 -20.86 -4.43 -21.75
N PRO A 84 -20.79 -3.12 -22.03
CA PRO A 84 -19.54 -2.35 -21.90
C PRO A 84 -18.94 -2.45 -20.50
N ALA A 85 -19.78 -2.43 -19.46
CA ALA A 85 -19.36 -2.55 -18.07
C ALA A 85 -18.69 -3.91 -17.78
N LYS A 86 -19.24 -5.01 -18.29
CA LYS A 86 -18.64 -6.34 -18.15
C LYS A 86 -17.27 -6.41 -18.80
N SER A 87 -17.12 -5.79 -19.97
CA SER A 87 -15.85 -5.69 -20.69
C SER A 87 -14.81 -4.85 -19.94
N ALA A 88 -15.24 -3.75 -19.32
CA ALA A 88 -14.39 -2.91 -18.48
C ALA A 88 -13.88 -3.68 -17.26
N PHE A 89 -14.76 -4.35 -16.50
CA PHE A 89 -14.34 -5.17 -15.35
C PHE A 89 -13.39 -6.30 -15.77
N LYS A 90 -13.67 -6.98 -16.88
CA LYS A 90 -12.77 -8.02 -17.42
C LYS A 90 -11.37 -7.46 -17.69
N THR A 91 -11.30 -6.27 -18.28
CA THR A 91 -10.03 -5.59 -18.58
C THR A 91 -9.30 -5.24 -17.28
N MET A 92 -9.99 -4.64 -16.30
CA MET A 92 -9.39 -4.32 -15.00
C MET A 92 -8.82 -5.56 -14.30
N LEU A 93 -9.59 -6.65 -14.22
CA LEU A 93 -9.14 -7.91 -13.60
C LEU A 93 -7.95 -8.52 -14.36
N SER A 94 -7.93 -8.44 -15.69
CA SER A 94 -6.78 -8.86 -16.50
C SER A 94 -5.54 -8.01 -16.20
N SER A 95 -5.70 -6.69 -16.06
CA SER A 95 -4.60 -5.78 -15.71
C SER A 95 -4.05 -6.08 -14.32
N VAL A 96 -4.91 -6.36 -13.33
CA VAL A 96 -4.49 -6.77 -11.97
C VAL A 96 -3.61 -8.00 -12.03
N ASN A 97 -4.05 -9.05 -12.73
CA ASN A 97 -3.27 -10.30 -12.84
C ASN A 97 -1.92 -10.06 -13.52
N LEU A 98 -1.91 -9.34 -14.64
CA LEU A 98 -0.68 -9.04 -15.38
C LEU A 98 0.30 -8.20 -14.55
N SER A 99 -0.22 -7.20 -13.84
CA SER A 99 0.53 -6.32 -12.92
C SER A 99 1.21 -7.13 -11.82
N ARG A 100 0.47 -8.04 -11.18
CA ARG A 100 0.96 -8.94 -10.14
C ARG A 100 2.02 -9.92 -10.64
N GLU A 101 1.81 -10.55 -11.79
CA GLU A 101 2.74 -11.52 -12.38
C GLU A 101 4.06 -10.86 -12.80
N ARG A 102 4.00 -9.66 -13.35
CA ARG A 102 5.17 -8.98 -13.93
C ARG A 102 5.81 -7.95 -13.01
N ASN A 103 5.22 -7.68 -11.84
CA ASN A 103 5.61 -6.58 -10.96
C ASN A 103 5.62 -5.23 -11.70
N LEU A 104 4.60 -5.00 -12.52
CA LEU A 104 4.43 -3.74 -13.27
C LEU A 104 3.35 -2.89 -12.61
N PRO A 105 3.43 -1.56 -12.66
CA PRO A 105 2.39 -0.69 -12.14
C PRO A 105 1.01 -1.03 -12.70
N LEU A 106 0.01 -1.10 -11.83
CA LEU A 106 -1.37 -1.45 -12.18
C LEU A 106 -2.05 -0.37 -13.01
N CYS A 107 -1.67 0.89 -12.79
CA CYS A 107 -2.18 2.06 -13.47
C CYS A 107 -1.07 2.78 -14.27
N GLN A 108 -1.46 3.65 -15.20
CA GLN A 108 -0.52 4.48 -15.95
C GLN A 108 0.20 5.48 -15.04
N ASP A 109 -0.50 6.01 -14.03
CA ASP A 109 0.08 6.87 -13.00
C ASP A 109 0.15 6.11 -11.67
N THR A 110 1.30 6.21 -11.00
CA THR A 110 1.52 5.62 -9.66
C THR A 110 1.17 6.57 -8.53
N GLY A 111 0.78 7.81 -8.86
CA GLY A 111 0.35 8.82 -7.89
C GLY A 111 1.47 9.30 -6.99
N ALA A 112 1.09 9.98 -5.90
CA ALA A 112 2.00 10.46 -4.87
C ALA A 112 2.09 9.46 -3.72
N LEU A 113 3.30 9.24 -3.21
CA LEU A 113 3.52 8.43 -2.01
C LEU A 113 3.32 9.28 -0.77
N VAL A 114 2.29 8.96 0.01
CA VAL A 114 1.98 9.62 1.28
C VAL A 114 2.26 8.63 2.42
N TRP A 115 3.15 9.01 3.33
CA TRP A 115 3.57 8.17 4.44
C TRP A 115 2.99 8.72 5.76
N HIS A 116 2.33 7.85 6.52
CA HIS A 116 1.90 8.12 7.89
C HIS A 116 2.74 7.27 8.82
N ILE A 117 3.61 7.91 9.62
CA ILE A 117 4.60 7.22 10.45
C ILE A 117 4.33 7.56 11.91
N SER A 118 4.04 6.52 12.70
CA SER A 118 4.02 6.59 14.15
C SER A 118 5.35 6.10 14.68
N TYR A 119 5.95 6.85 15.60
CA TYR A 119 7.22 6.48 16.23
C TYR A 119 7.21 6.89 17.72
N PRO A 120 7.99 6.21 18.58
CA PRO A 120 8.06 6.55 20.01
C PRO A 120 8.66 7.95 20.24
N ASP A 121 8.17 8.63 21.28
CA ASP A 121 8.71 9.92 21.71
C ASP A 121 10.23 9.84 21.94
N GLY A 122 10.96 10.83 21.42
CA GLY A 122 12.42 10.91 21.52
C GLY A 122 13.21 10.12 20.47
N SER A 123 12.54 9.46 19.52
CA SER A 123 13.22 8.80 18.40
C SER A 123 13.67 9.78 17.31
N GLU A 124 14.76 9.48 16.61
CA GLU A 124 15.21 10.25 15.45
C GLU A 124 14.48 9.81 14.17
N LEU A 125 13.81 10.74 13.48
CA LEU A 125 13.06 10.45 12.26
C LEU A 125 13.93 10.46 10.98
N LEU A 126 15.04 11.21 11.00
CA LEU A 126 15.91 11.41 9.84
C LEU A 126 16.44 10.09 9.21
N PRO A 127 16.82 9.04 9.97
CA PRO A 127 17.20 7.77 9.37
C PRO A 127 16.05 7.10 8.60
N VAL A 128 14.82 7.22 9.09
CA VAL A 128 13.62 6.66 8.46
C VAL A 128 13.31 7.39 7.16
N GLU A 129 13.36 8.73 7.17
CA GLU A 129 13.19 9.55 5.97
C GLU A 129 14.20 9.16 4.88
N LYS A 130 15.48 9.05 5.23
CA LYS A 130 16.54 8.61 4.29
C LYS A 130 16.31 7.20 3.77
N ALA A 131 15.78 6.29 4.58
CA ALA A 131 15.45 4.94 4.14
C ALA A 131 14.27 4.94 3.15
N ILE A 132 13.27 5.79 3.37
CA ILE A 132 12.14 6.00 2.46
C ILE A 132 12.62 6.56 1.13
N GLU A 133 13.41 7.64 1.14
CA GLU A 133 13.98 8.23 -0.08
C GLU A 133 14.75 7.20 -0.93
N LYS A 134 15.61 6.41 -0.28
CA LYS A 134 16.36 5.33 -0.94
C LYS A 134 15.44 4.25 -1.51
N ALA A 135 14.40 3.86 -0.79
CA ALA A 135 13.43 2.88 -1.26
C ALA A 135 12.64 3.41 -2.46
N ILE A 136 12.26 4.69 -2.47
CA ILE A 136 11.56 5.36 -3.59
C ILE A 136 12.45 5.41 -4.83
N ALA A 137 13.71 5.81 -4.68
CA ALA A 137 14.68 5.83 -5.78
C ALA A 137 14.83 4.42 -6.38
N LYS A 138 15.03 3.41 -5.54
CA LYS A 138 15.13 2.00 -5.99
C LYS A 138 13.84 1.48 -6.63
N ALA A 139 12.68 1.87 -6.13
CA ALA A 139 11.40 1.47 -6.71
C ALA A 139 11.21 2.09 -8.10
N THR A 140 11.63 3.34 -8.28
CA THR A 140 11.60 4.05 -9.57
C THR A 140 12.56 3.40 -10.56
N ASP A 141 13.80 3.11 -10.15
CA ASP A 141 14.78 2.39 -10.99
C ASP A 141 14.28 1.01 -11.42
N LYS A 142 13.56 0.33 -10.53
CA LYS A 142 12.92 -0.98 -10.80
C LYS A 142 11.62 -0.88 -11.59
N SER A 143 11.20 0.33 -11.98
CA SER A 143 9.95 0.60 -12.70
C SER A 143 8.68 0.20 -11.92
N TYR A 144 8.75 0.07 -10.59
CA TYR A 144 7.55 -0.06 -9.73
C TYR A 144 6.81 1.27 -9.60
N LEU A 145 7.54 2.38 -9.77
CA LEU A 145 6.99 3.72 -9.82
C LEU A 145 7.24 4.34 -11.19
N ARG A 146 6.32 5.21 -11.62
CA ARG A 146 6.58 6.11 -12.74
C ARG A 146 7.28 7.37 -12.23
N PRO A 147 8.31 7.88 -12.93
CA PRO A 147 9.00 9.12 -12.55
C PRO A 147 8.15 10.34 -12.94
N ASN A 148 6.96 10.45 -12.38
CA ASN A 148 5.99 11.51 -12.67
C ASN A 148 6.18 12.73 -11.76
N ALA A 149 7.09 12.68 -10.79
CA ALA A 149 7.43 13.81 -9.94
C ALA A 149 8.24 14.84 -10.76
N VAL A 150 7.75 16.07 -10.82
CA VAL A 150 8.34 17.18 -11.57
C VAL A 150 8.80 18.25 -10.58
N ASP A 151 10.03 18.73 -10.73
CA ASP A 151 10.49 19.95 -10.08
C ASP A 151 9.95 21.14 -10.89
N PRO A 152 9.18 22.06 -10.30
CA PRO A 152 8.60 23.18 -11.04
C PRO A 152 9.63 24.19 -11.55
N ILE A 153 10.87 24.15 -11.07
CA ILE A 153 11.94 25.09 -11.46
C ILE A 153 12.86 24.50 -12.54
N THR A 154 13.15 23.20 -12.47
CA THR A 154 14.08 22.52 -13.40
C THR A 154 13.36 21.59 -14.36
#